data_AF-A0A5J4PEY5-F1
#
_entry.id   AF-A0A5J4PEY5-F1
#
_cell.length_a   1.000
_cell.length_b   1.000
_cell.length_c   1.000
_cell.angle_alpha   90.00
_cell.angle_beta   90.00
_cell.angle_gamma   90.00
#
_symmetry.space_group_name_H-M   'P 1'
#
loop_
_entity.id
_entity.type
_entity.pdbx_description
1 polymer ?
#
loop_
_entity_poly.entity_id
_entity_poly.type
_entity_poly.pdbx_seq_one_letter_code
_entity_poly.pdbx_strand_id
1 'polypeptide(L)'
;MSSDAELSRKVSQIRAVKGLGLLTILTVLCQTNGFLLFGNIRQVVSYAGLGVKMSESGHCKGRTRISKQGNNRIRSCLYMPALSAVRSNEPIKNLHLRICERNPHAGKKGIIAAMRKLLVLTVV
;
A
#
# COMPACT_ATOMS: atom_id res chain seq x y z
N MET A 1 -21.41 7.15 -21.02
CA MET A 1 -21.88 5.86 -20.48
C MET A 1 -20.82 4.75 -20.48
N SER A 2 -19.76 4.81 -21.31
CA SER A 2 -18.70 3.78 -21.31
C SER A 2 -17.72 3.86 -20.12
N SER A 3 -17.45 5.06 -19.60
CA SER A 3 -16.50 5.28 -18.49
C SER A 3 -16.94 4.65 -17.17
N ASP A 4 -18.25 4.59 -16.91
CA ASP A 4 -18.81 4.00 -15.68
C ASP A 4 -18.65 2.47 -15.66
N ALA A 5 -18.74 1.82 -16.83
CA ALA A 5 -18.62 0.37 -16.95
C ALA A 5 -17.18 -0.10 -16.68
N GLU A 6 -16.17 0.63 -17.17
CA GLU A 6 -14.76 0.34 -16.90
C GLU A 6 -14.42 0.56 -15.42
N LEU A 7 -14.91 1.64 -14.82
CA LEU A 7 -14.70 1.91 -13.40
C LEU A 7 -15.31 0.80 -12.54
N SER A 8 -16.54 0.38 -12.84
CA SER A 8 -17.23 -0.69 -12.14
C SER A 8 -16.47 -2.03 -12.22
N ARG A 9 -15.93 -2.36 -13.39
CA ARG A 9 -15.06 -3.55 -13.57
C ARG A 9 -13.81 -3.48 -12.70
N LYS A 10 -13.08 -2.36 -12.73
CA LYS A 10 -11.87 -2.16 -11.90
C LYS A 10 -12.18 -2.26 -10.41
N VAL A 11 -13.25 -1.62 -9.95
CA VAL A 11 -13.68 -1.69 -8.55
C VAL A 11 -14.04 -3.13 -8.15
N SER A 12 -14.71 -3.88 -9.02
CA SER A 12 -15.11 -5.27 -8.75
C SER A 12 -13.91 -6.21 -8.64
N GLN A 13 -12.90 -6.05 -9.50
CA GLN A 13 -11.65 -6.80 -9.42
C GLN A 13 -10.88 -6.49 -8.14
N ILE A 14 -10.73 -5.21 -7.79
CA ILE A 14 -10.02 -4.82 -6.56
C ILE A 14 -10.78 -5.28 -5.31
N ARG A 15 -12.12 -5.28 -5.34
CA ARG A 15 -12.97 -5.74 -4.24
C ARG A 15 -12.81 -7.23 -3.93
N ALA A 16 -12.34 -8.04 -4.88
CA ALA A 16 -12.01 -9.44 -4.63
C ALA A 16 -10.85 -9.61 -3.62
N VAL A 17 -10.01 -8.58 -3.45
CA VAL A 17 -8.92 -8.59 -2.47
C VAL A 17 -9.49 -8.43 -1.07
N LYS A 18 -9.42 -9.51 -0.29
CA LYS A 18 -9.83 -9.53 1.13
C LYS A 18 -9.04 -8.50 1.93
N GLY A 19 -9.77 -7.61 2.60
CA GLY A 19 -9.22 -6.58 3.51
C GLY A 19 -9.36 -5.13 3.03
N LEU A 20 -9.83 -4.89 1.80
CA LEU A 20 -10.08 -3.55 1.27
C LEU A 20 -11.58 -3.20 1.30
N GLY A 21 -11.90 -2.02 1.83
CA GLY A 21 -13.25 -1.46 1.78
C GLY A 21 -13.49 -0.65 0.51
N LEU A 22 -14.75 -0.54 0.08
CA LEU A 22 -15.16 0.25 -1.10
C LEU A 22 -14.61 1.68 -1.08
N LEU A 23 -14.72 2.38 0.05
CA LEU A 23 -14.22 3.75 0.20
C LEU A 23 -12.71 3.85 -0.01
N THR A 24 -11.94 2.86 0.47
CA THR A 24 -10.49 2.81 0.26
C THR A 24 -10.18 2.62 -1.23
N ILE A 25 -10.89 1.70 -1.90
CA ILE A 25 -10.70 1.42 -3.32
C ILE A 25 -10.98 2.66 -4.16
N LEU A 26 -12.11 3.32 -3.92
CA LEU A 26 -12.49 4.56 -4.60
C LEU A 26 -11.46 5.67 -4.34
N THR A 27 -11.03 5.84 -3.10
CA THR A 27 -10.05 6.89 -2.76
C THR A 27 -8.73 6.65 -3.48
N VAL A 28 -8.25 5.40 -3.53
CA VAL A 28 -7.03 5.05 -4.25
C VAL A 28 -7.21 5.31 -5.75
N LEU A 29 -8.28 4.80 -6.36
CA LEU A 29 -8.57 4.97 -7.79
C LEU A 29 -8.68 6.46 -8.20
N CYS A 30 -9.41 7.26 -7.43
CA CYS A 30 -9.53 8.70 -7.68
C CYS A 30 -8.19 9.40 -7.56
N GLN A 31 -7.38 9.03 -6.56
CA GLN A 31 -6.10 9.67 -6.32
C GLN A 31 -5.02 9.25 -7.33
N THR A 32 -5.14 8.06 -7.91
CA THR A 32 -4.23 7.53 -8.93
C THR A 32 -4.77 7.68 -10.36
N ASN A 33 -5.91 8.35 -10.54
CA ASN A 33 -6.62 8.47 -11.81
C ASN A 33 -6.75 7.13 -12.55
N GLY A 34 -7.19 6.08 -11.84
CA GLY A 34 -7.36 4.73 -12.40
C GLY A 34 -6.06 4.05 -12.87
N PHE A 35 -4.91 4.49 -12.35
CA PHE A 35 -3.55 4.04 -12.65
C PHE A 35 -3.03 4.36 -14.06
N LEU A 36 -3.75 5.18 -14.83
CA LEU A 36 -3.42 5.51 -16.22
C LEU A 36 -2.05 6.19 -16.39
N LEU A 37 -1.55 6.86 -15.36
CA LEU A 37 -0.32 7.65 -15.38
C LEU A 37 0.92 6.86 -14.94
N PHE A 38 0.78 5.60 -14.53
CA PHE A 38 1.87 4.80 -13.98
C PHE A 38 2.22 3.65 -14.92
N GLY A 39 3.48 3.62 -15.39
CA GLY A 39 4.01 2.51 -16.19
C GLY A 39 4.59 1.37 -15.34
N ASN A 40 4.79 1.58 -14.04
CA ASN A 40 5.40 0.59 -13.15
C ASN A 40 4.81 0.64 -11.74
N ILE A 41 4.60 -0.54 -11.15
CA ILE A 41 4.20 -0.74 -9.74
C ILE A 41 5.12 0.03 -8.78
N ARG A 42 6.42 0.12 -9.07
CA ARG A 42 7.38 0.88 -8.25
C ARG A 42 7.04 2.38 -8.18
N GLN A 43 6.55 2.96 -9.29
CA GLN A 43 6.13 4.35 -9.32
C GLN A 43 4.90 4.56 -8.46
N VAL A 44 3.93 3.64 -8.49
CA VAL A 44 2.73 3.67 -7.64
C VAL A 44 3.11 3.62 -6.15
N VAL A 45 4.03 2.72 -5.78
CA VAL A 45 4.52 2.60 -4.38
C VAL A 45 5.25 3.86 -3.93
N SER A 46 6.05 4.47 -4.82
CA SER A 46 6.74 5.74 -4.56
C SER A 46 5.74 6.88 -4.39
N TYR A 47 4.75 6.96 -5.29
CA TYR A 47 3.68 7.95 -5.26
C TYR A 47 2.84 7.84 -3.99
N ALA A 48 2.57 6.63 -3.49
CA ALA A 48 1.88 6.42 -2.21
C ALA A 48 2.74 6.74 -0.97
N GLY A 49 4.04 7.01 -1.14
CA GLY A 49 4.96 7.26 -0.02
C GLY A 49 5.21 6.02 0.84
N LEU A 50 5.15 4.83 0.23
CA LEU A 50 5.39 3.54 0.90
C LEU A 50 6.79 2.97 0.60
N GLY A 51 7.61 3.68 -0.19
CA GLY A 51 9.01 3.35 -0.40
C GLY A 51 9.85 3.57 0.87
N VAL A 52 10.91 2.78 1.06
CA VAL A 52 11.88 2.99 2.14
C VAL A 52 12.96 3.96 1.65
N LYS A 53 13.24 5.01 2.42
CA LYS A 53 14.34 5.94 2.19
C LYS A 53 15.38 5.75 3.29
N MET A 54 16.62 5.59 2.88
CA MET A 54 17.78 5.64 3.76
C MET A 54 18.26 7.09 3.83
N SER A 55 18.50 7.59 5.05
CA SER A 55 19.08 8.91 5.25
C SER A 55 20.57 8.71 5.49
N GLU A 56 21.38 8.86 4.45
CA GLU A 56 22.83 8.91 4.57
C GLU A 56 23.26 10.35 4.26
N SER A 57 23.69 11.08 5.30
CA SER A 57 24.59 12.21 5.10
C SER A 57 26.00 11.66 5.30
N GLY A 58 26.99 12.13 4.54
CA GLY A 58 28.31 11.45 4.38
C GLY A 58 29.06 11.01 5.65
N HIS A 59 28.65 11.42 6.87
CA HIS A 59 29.23 11.01 8.16
C HIS A 59 28.27 10.25 9.08
N CYS A 60 26.98 10.14 8.73
CA CYS A 60 25.94 9.52 9.54
C CYS A 60 25.07 8.56 8.72
N LYS A 61 25.12 7.26 9.06
CA LYS A 61 24.11 6.28 8.62
C LYS A 61 22.87 6.40 9.50
N GLY A 62 21.88 7.15 9.04
CA GLY A 62 20.60 7.32 9.73
C GLY A 62 19.72 6.06 9.68
N ARG A 63 18.64 6.05 10.48
CA ARG A 63 17.65 4.96 10.48
C ARG A 63 16.85 4.97 9.17
N THR A 64 16.59 3.79 8.61
CA THR A 64 15.70 3.62 7.46
C THR A 64 14.25 3.93 7.85
N ARG A 65 13.61 4.84 7.10
CA ARG A 65 12.22 5.26 7.31
C ARG A 65 11.45 5.20 5.99
N ILE A 66 10.13 5.12 6.06
CA ILE A 66 9.31 5.32 4.85
C ILE A 66 9.48 6.74 4.31
N SER A 67 9.47 6.84 2.99
CA SER A 67 9.46 8.11 2.26
C SER A 67 8.09 8.76 2.45
N LYS A 68 8.00 9.74 3.33
CA LYS A 68 6.77 10.52 3.53
C LYS A 68 6.50 11.55 2.41
N GLN A 69 7.25 11.49 1.31
CA GLN A 69 7.18 12.45 0.21
C GLN A 69 6.00 12.19 -0.75
N GLY A 70 5.36 11.02 -0.66
CA GLY A 70 4.19 10.68 -1.48
C GLY A 70 2.85 11.16 -0.92
N ASN A 71 1.77 10.73 -1.55
CA ASN A 71 0.40 11.13 -1.23
C ASN A 71 -0.04 10.65 0.16
N ASN A 72 -0.23 11.60 1.08
CA ASN A 72 -0.65 11.31 2.45
C ASN A 72 -2.05 10.67 2.51
N ARG A 73 -2.96 10.97 1.58
CA ARG A 73 -4.33 10.43 1.58
C ARG A 73 -4.32 8.92 1.34
N ILE A 74 -3.58 8.46 0.33
CA ILE A 74 -3.43 7.02 0.04
C ILE A 74 -2.85 6.28 1.25
N ARG A 75 -1.80 6.85 1.86
CA ARG A 75 -1.17 6.25 3.04
C ARG A 75 -2.13 6.15 4.24
N SER A 76 -2.88 7.20 4.53
CA SER A 76 -3.86 7.21 5.62
C SER A 76 -4.99 6.22 5.38
N CYS A 77 -5.53 6.18 4.16
CA CYS A 77 -6.63 5.30 3.79
C CYS A 77 -6.24 3.81 3.80
N LEU A 78 -4.98 3.46 3.53
CA LEU A 78 -4.50 2.08 3.51
C LEU A 78 -4.14 1.52 4.90
N TYR A 79 -3.97 2.37 5.91
CA TYR A 79 -3.49 1.92 7.22
C TYR A 79 -4.50 1.01 7.93
N MET A 80 -5.76 1.44 8.03
CA MET A 80 -6.82 0.64 8.67
C MET A 80 -7.14 -0.66 7.90
N PRO A 81 -7.28 -0.64 6.56
CA PRO A 81 -7.39 -1.85 5.75
C PRO A 81 -6.21 -2.82 5.94
N ALA A 82 -4.98 -2.31 6.07
CA ALA A 82 -3.82 -3.17 6.31
C ALA A 82 -3.90 -3.90 7.66
N LEU A 83 -4.35 -3.23 8.72
CA LEU A 83 -4.57 -3.86 10.03
C LEU A 83 -5.65 -4.96 9.95
N SER A 84 -6.74 -4.69 9.24
CA SER A 84 -7.80 -5.68 9.01
C SER A 84 -7.31 -6.87 8.16
N ALA A 85 -6.53 -6.60 7.11
CA ALA A 85 -5.98 -7.60 6.22
C ALA A 85 -4.97 -8.52 6.93
N VAL A 86 -4.16 -7.99 7.86
CA VAL A 86 -3.26 -8.81 8.68
C VAL A 86 -4.03 -9.85 9.53
N ARG A 87 -5.30 -9.58 9.87
CA ARG A 87 -6.15 -10.52 10.64
C ARG A 87 -6.93 -11.48 9.74
N SER A 88 -7.43 -10.98 8.61
CA SER A 88 -8.40 -11.69 7.76
C SER A 88 -7.78 -12.41 6.55
N ASN A 89 -6.55 -12.07 6.18
CA ASN A 89 -5.91 -12.53 4.95
C ASN A 89 -4.58 -13.25 5.25
N GLU A 90 -4.60 -14.59 5.20
CA GLU A 90 -3.46 -15.46 5.56
C GLU A 90 -2.12 -15.09 4.88
N PRO A 91 -2.04 -14.83 3.56
CA PRO A 91 -0.77 -14.43 2.95
C PRO A 91 -0.22 -13.09 3.47
N ILE A 92 -1.10 -12.14 3.83
CA ILE A 92 -0.68 -10.84 4.40
C ILE A 92 -0.25 -11.02 5.85
N LYS A 93 -0.98 -11.85 6.61
CA LYS A 93 -0.62 -12.25 7.96
C LYS A 93 0.76 -12.93 8.00
N ASN A 94 1.02 -13.89 7.12
CA ASN A 94 2.31 -14.58 7.03
C ASN A 94 3.45 -13.65 6.63
N LEU A 95 3.18 -12.64 5.79
CA LEU A 95 4.15 -11.59 5.49
C LEU A 95 4.43 -10.72 6.72
N HIS A 96 3.39 -10.36 7.47
CA HIS A 96 3.53 -9.56 8.70
C HIS A 96 4.34 -10.31 9.76
N LEU A 97 3.99 -11.57 10.03
CA LEU A 97 4.66 -12.43 11.02
C LEU A 97 6.15 -12.59 10.70
N ARG A 98 6.50 -12.95 9.47
CA ARG A 98 7.92 -13.08 9.04
C ARG A 98 8.72 -11.79 9.24
N ILE A 99 8.10 -10.63 9.05
CA ILE A 99 8.78 -9.34 9.25
C ILE A 99 8.93 -9.03 10.73
N CYS A 100 7.93 -9.36 11.55
CA CYS A 100 7.97 -9.20 13.00
C CYS A 100 9.00 -10.13 13.64
N GLU A 101 9.11 -11.39 13.20
CA GLU A 101 10.16 -12.32 13.63
C GLU A 101 11.56 -11.76 13.33
N ARG A 102 11.76 -11.23 12.12
CA ARG A 102 13.05 -10.64 11.71
C ARG A 102 13.33 -9.28 12.36
N ASN A 103 12.31 -8.58 12.87
CA ASN A 103 12.44 -7.26 13.49
C ASN A 103 11.54 -7.14 14.74
N PRO A 104 11.89 -7.78 15.87
CA PRO A 104 11.03 -7.86 17.05
C PRO A 104 10.63 -6.49 17.59
N HIS A 105 11.54 -5.51 17.53
CA HIS A 105 11.34 -4.15 18.05
C HIS A 105 10.64 -3.19 17.06
N ALA A 106 10.20 -3.68 15.90
CA ALA A 106 9.69 -2.82 14.83
C ALA A 106 8.40 -3.34 14.16
N GLY A 107 7.39 -3.70 14.95
CA GLY A 107 6.08 -4.16 14.44
C GLY A 107 5.40 -3.22 13.42
N LYS A 108 5.70 -1.91 13.47
CA LYS A 108 5.25 -0.94 12.46
C LYS A 108 5.79 -1.25 11.05
N LYS A 109 6.98 -1.84 10.91
CA LYS A 109 7.54 -2.25 9.60
C LYS A 109 6.68 -3.34 8.94
N GLY A 110 6.15 -4.28 9.75
CA GLY A 110 5.24 -5.32 9.26
C GLY A 110 3.94 -4.74 8.70
N ILE A 111 3.35 -3.75 9.38
CA ILE A 111 2.13 -3.07 8.90
C ILE A 111 2.41 -2.31 7.59
N ILE A 112 3.51 -1.57 7.51
CA ILE A 112 3.92 -0.85 6.30
C ILE A 112 4.09 -1.81 5.11
N ALA A 113 4.69 -2.98 5.35
CA ALA A 113 4.84 -3.99 4.31
C ALA A 113 3.50 -4.58 3.87
N ALA A 114 2.56 -4.79 4.80
CA ALA A 114 1.18 -5.17 4.48
C ALA A 114 0.46 -4.10 3.64
N MET A 115 0.60 -2.82 3.99
CA MET A 115 0.05 -1.70 3.20
C MET A 115 0.60 -1.70 1.78
N ARG A 116 1.93 -1.89 1.63
CA ARG A 116 2.57 -1.98 0.32
C ARG A 116 2.04 -3.18 -0.46
N LYS A 117 1.88 -4.34 0.17
CA LYS A 117 1.36 -5.54 -0.50
C LYS A 117 -0.08 -5.35 -0.97
N LEU A 118 -0.94 -4.73 -0.14
CA LEU A 118 -2.32 -4.39 -0.53
C LEU A 118 -2.35 -3.46 -1.73
N LEU A 119 -1.55 -2.38 -1.72
CA LEU A 119 -1.47 -1.45 -2.84
C LEU A 119 -1.05 -2.16 -4.14
N VAL A 120 -0.08 -3.07 -4.08
CA VAL A 120 0.34 -3.85 -5.25
C VAL A 120 -0.79 -4.75 -5.76
N LEU A 121 -1.60 -5.34 -4.86
CA LEU A 121 -2.75 -6.15 -5.26
C LEU A 121 -3.88 -5.33 -5.88
N THR A 122 -3.94 -4.01 -5.63
CA THR A 122 -4.93 -3.13 -6.27
C THR A 122 -4.54 -2.68 -7.68
N VAL A 123 -3.26 -2.79 -8.03
CA VAL A 123 -2.76 -2.49 -9.38
C VAL A 123 -2.91 -3.77 -10.20
N VAL A 124 -4.03 -3.90 -10.89
CA VAL A 124 -4.37 -5.01 -11.80
C VAL A 124 -4.42 -4.49 -13.23
#